data_AF-A0A1H9M4Q2-F1
#
_entry.id   AF-A0A1H9M4Q2-F1
#
_cell.length_a   1.000
_cell.length_b   1.000
_cell.length_c   1.000
_cell.angle_alpha   90.00
_cell.angle_beta   90.00
_cell.angle_gamma   90.00
#
_symmetry.space_group_name_H-M   'P 1'
#
loop_
_entity.id
_entity.type
_entity.pdbx_description
1 polymer ?
#
loop_
_entity_poly.entity_id
_entity_poly.type
_entity_poly.pdbx_seq_one_letter_code
_entity_poly.pdbx_strand_id
1 'polypeptide(L)'
;MKAWLFLEDVTADKGPFQYVEGSHRLTLKRLGWEYRQSIQGRQLNERYAARGSLRIPERELASLDLLHIQTFDVPANTLVIADTSGFHRRGEAAADSSRLSVYFSSRLNPYIPFPLPDFEPINRFAEKQVAKQVASTTTRATSNE
;
A
#
# COMPACT_ATOMS: atom_id res chain seq x y z
N MET A 1 2.51 -7.25 -0.29
CA MET A 1 3.12 -7.10 -1.63
C MET A 1 2.05 -6.72 -2.64
N LYS A 2 2.41 -5.93 -3.66
CA LYS A 2 1.60 -5.72 -4.86
C LYS A 2 2.49 -5.90 -6.09
N ALA A 3 1.86 -6.19 -7.23
CA ALA A 3 2.54 -6.24 -8.50
C ALA A 3 1.68 -5.65 -9.63
N TRP A 4 2.35 -5.24 -10.70
CA TRP A 4 1.78 -4.67 -11.91
C TRP A 4 2.47 -5.28 -13.12
N LEU A 5 1.73 -6.05 -13.92
CA LEU A 5 2.18 -6.45 -15.26
C LEU A 5 1.72 -5.39 -16.24
N PHE A 6 2.65 -4.60 -16.77
CA PHE A 6 2.33 -3.54 -17.74
C PHE A 6 2.11 -4.14 -19.13
N LEU A 7 0.97 -3.83 -19.74
CA LEU A 7 0.59 -4.34 -21.06
C LEU A 7 0.96 -3.40 -22.21
N GLU A 8 1.44 -2.21 -21.86
CA GLU A 8 1.97 -1.21 -22.78
C GLU A 8 3.26 -0.61 -22.23
N ASP A 9 4.03 0.06 -23.08
CA ASP A 9 5.22 0.79 -22.65
C ASP A 9 4.84 1.89 -21.66
N VAL A 10 5.53 1.90 -20.53
CA VAL A 10 5.38 2.88 -19.46
C VAL A 10 6.57 3.82 -19.52
N THR A 11 6.38 4.98 -20.13
CA THR A 11 7.38 6.05 -20.17
C THR A 11 7.26 6.97 -18.94
N ALA A 12 8.25 7.84 -18.74
CA ALA A 12 8.29 8.77 -17.60
C ALA A 12 7.05 9.68 -17.48
N ASP A 13 6.41 9.98 -18.60
CA ASP A 13 5.21 10.81 -18.74
C ASP A 13 3.88 10.02 -18.74
N LYS A 14 3.92 8.68 -18.66
CA LYS A 14 2.71 7.83 -18.56
C LYS A 14 2.35 7.47 -17.12
N GLY A 15 2.87 8.21 -16.15
CA GLY A 15 2.68 7.94 -14.73
C GLY A 15 3.30 6.62 -14.29
N PRO A 16 4.62 6.44 -14.41
CA PRO A 16 5.33 5.21 -14.05
C PRO A 16 5.16 4.87 -12.56
N PHE A 17 5.46 3.63 -12.19
CA PHE A 17 5.53 3.29 -10.76
C PHE A 17 6.77 3.96 -10.16
N GLN A 18 6.63 4.59 -8.99
CA GLN A 18 7.73 5.18 -8.25
C GLN A 18 7.80 4.59 -6.85
N TYR A 19 9.02 4.34 -6.40
CA TYR A 19 9.29 3.70 -5.12
C TYR A 19 10.47 4.37 -4.42
N VAL A 20 10.35 4.61 -3.12
CA VAL A 20 11.47 5.12 -2.32
C VAL A 20 12.31 3.94 -1.85
N GLU A 21 13.54 3.84 -2.34
CA GLU A 21 14.42 2.70 -2.03
C GLU A 21 14.65 2.57 -0.52
N GLY A 22 14.63 1.34 -0.01
CA GLY A 22 14.85 1.05 1.41
C GLY A 22 13.70 1.42 2.36
N SER A 23 12.66 2.12 1.89
CA SER A 23 11.58 2.62 2.75
C SER A 23 10.66 1.56 3.36
N HIS A 24 10.70 0.31 2.86
CA HIS A 24 10.04 -0.86 3.46
C HIS A 24 10.73 -1.34 4.75
N ARG A 25 11.98 -0.94 4.98
CA ARG A 25 12.73 -1.35 6.17
C ARG A 25 12.31 -0.48 7.36
N LEU A 26 11.84 -1.13 8.43
CA LEU A 26 11.48 -0.47 9.68
C LEU A 26 12.73 -0.12 10.51
N THR A 27 13.53 0.82 10.01
CA THR A 27 14.60 1.45 10.81
C THR A 27 13.98 2.19 12.00
N LEU A 28 14.76 2.50 13.04
CA LEU A 28 14.25 3.25 14.20
C LEU A 28 13.67 4.61 13.81
N LYS A 29 14.30 5.31 12.85
CA LYS A 29 13.79 6.57 12.29
C LYS A 29 12.45 6.36 11.59
N ARG A 30 12.33 5.33 10.74
CA ARG A 30 11.10 4.96 10.03
C ARG A 30 9.98 4.61 11.01
N LEU A 31 10.25 3.74 11.99
CA LEU A 31 9.28 3.31 13.00
C LEU A 31 8.81 4.49 13.85
N GLY A 32 9.74 5.36 14.29
CA GLY A 32 9.40 6.56 15.04
C GLY A 32 8.52 7.53 14.24
N TRP A 33 8.75 7.65 12.93
CA TRP A 33 7.87 8.41 12.04
C TRP A 33 6.49 7.76 11.94
N GLU A 34 6.40 6.45 11.69
CA GLU A 34 5.10 5.76 11.58
C GLU A 34 4.28 5.86 12.87
N TYR A 35 4.94 5.76 14.03
CA TYR A 35 4.30 5.93 15.32
C TYR A 35 3.75 7.35 15.52
N ARG A 36 4.51 8.39 15.18
CA ARG A 36 4.01 9.77 15.24
C ARG A 36 2.80 9.96 14.32
N GLN A 37 2.89 9.42 13.10
CA GLN A 37 1.79 9.48 12.13
C GLN A 37 0.56 8.68 12.58
N SER A 38 0.71 7.57 13.31
CA SER A 38 -0.44 6.79 13.81
C SER A 38 -1.19 7.51 14.93
N ILE A 39 -0.48 8.26 15.77
CA ILE A 39 -1.08 9.10 16.82
C ILE A 39 -1.76 10.33 16.22
N GLN A 40 -1.03 11.05 15.36
CA GLN A 40 -1.50 12.32 14.77
C GLN A 40 -2.51 12.11 13.65
N GLY A 41 -2.49 10.93 13.02
CA GLY A 41 -3.17 10.61 11.78
C GLY A 41 -4.64 11.01 11.75
N ARG A 42 -5.38 10.69 12.82
CA ARG A 42 -6.82 10.99 12.92
C ARG A 42 -7.14 12.49 12.80
N GLN A 43 -6.19 13.36 13.15
CA GLN A 43 -6.34 14.81 13.12
C GLN A 43 -5.77 15.45 11.85
N LEU A 44 -5.21 14.65 10.92
CA LEU A 44 -4.67 15.17 9.67
C LEU A 44 -5.80 15.64 8.74
N ASN A 45 -5.59 16.79 8.10
CA ASN A 45 -6.51 17.32 7.08
C ASN A 45 -6.54 16.43 5.83
N GLU A 46 -5.48 15.68 5.56
CA GLU A 46 -5.42 14.75 4.42
C GLU A 46 -6.22 13.48 4.75
N ARG A 47 -7.35 13.31 4.04
CA ARG A 47 -8.37 12.29 4.33
C ARG A 47 -7.84 10.86 4.24
N TYR A 48 -6.90 10.57 3.35
CA TYR A 48 -6.36 9.22 3.17
C TYR A 48 -5.41 8.86 4.31
N ALA A 49 -4.53 9.78 4.69
CA ALA A 49 -3.62 9.67 5.82
C ALA A 49 -4.41 9.51 7.14
N ALA A 50 -5.49 10.26 7.31
CA ALA A 50 -6.39 10.12 8.46
C ALA A 50 -7.09 8.76 8.54
N ARG A 51 -7.15 8.02 7.43
CA ARG A 51 -7.69 6.65 7.35
C ARG A 51 -6.59 5.58 7.31
N GLY A 52 -5.35 5.93 7.67
CA GLY A 52 -4.23 5.01 7.75
C GLY A 52 -3.47 4.80 6.44
N SER A 53 -3.84 5.48 5.35
CA SER A 53 -3.04 5.52 4.12
C SER A 53 -1.99 6.62 4.22
N LEU A 54 -1.04 6.44 5.14
CA LEU A 54 -0.03 7.44 5.50
C LEU A 54 0.67 8.01 4.27
N ARG A 55 0.86 9.34 4.27
CA ARG A 55 1.53 10.09 3.22
C ARG A 55 2.75 10.77 3.81
N ILE A 56 3.82 10.82 3.03
CA ILE A 56 5.03 11.57 3.36
C ILE A 56 5.30 12.56 2.23
N PRO A 57 5.51 13.86 2.53
CA PRO A 57 5.99 14.79 1.53
C PRO A 57 7.47 14.56 1.26
N GLU A 58 7.91 14.79 0.03
CA GLU A 58 9.29 14.51 -0.42
C GLU A 58 10.35 15.20 0.47
N ARG A 59 10.09 16.44 0.91
CA ARG A 59 10.96 17.19 1.82
C ARG A 59 11.25 16.48 3.15
N GLU A 60 10.36 15.58 3.60
CA GLU A 60 10.53 14.84 4.85
C GLU A 60 11.33 13.55 4.66
N LEU A 61 11.49 13.05 3.44
CA LEU A 61 12.22 11.80 3.17
C LEU A 61 13.68 11.87 3.62
N ALA A 62 14.31 13.04 3.48
CA ALA A 62 15.68 13.26 3.95
C ALA A 62 15.85 13.06 5.46
N SER A 63 14.82 13.37 6.26
CA SER A 63 14.85 13.15 7.71
C SER A 63 14.87 11.66 8.10
N LEU A 64 14.52 10.79 7.15
CA LEU A 64 14.49 9.33 7.30
C LEU A 64 15.68 8.64 6.62
N ASP A 65 16.64 9.39 6.08
CA ASP A 65 17.73 8.89 5.25
C ASP A 65 17.25 8.16 3.98
N LEU A 66 16.09 8.56 3.45
CA LEU A 66 15.43 7.94 2.29
C LEU A 66 15.51 8.84 1.06
N LEU A 67 16.69 8.98 0.46
CA LEU A 67 16.93 10.01 -0.56
C LEU A 67 16.66 9.56 -2.00
N HIS A 68 16.54 8.25 -2.25
CA HIS A 68 16.46 7.72 -3.61
C HIS A 68 15.03 7.32 -3.98
N ILE A 69 14.44 8.05 -4.93
CA ILE A 69 13.16 7.71 -5.55
C ILE A 69 13.46 7.01 -6.88
N GLN A 70 13.27 5.70 -6.91
CA GLN A 70 13.38 4.93 -8.14
C GLN A 70 12.11 5.07 -8.97
N THR A 71 12.27 5.45 -10.24
CA THR A 71 11.19 5.42 -11.24
C THR A 71 11.33 4.16 -12.09
N PHE A 72 10.21 3.52 -12.40
CA PHE A 72 10.13 2.33 -13.24
C PHE A 72 9.39 2.67 -14.54
N ASP A 73 10.08 3.34 -15.45
CA ASP A 73 9.72 3.49 -16.85
C ASP A 73 10.24 2.27 -17.61
N VAL A 74 9.33 1.40 -18.03
CA VAL A 74 9.63 0.04 -18.47
C VAL A 74 8.86 -0.29 -19.75
N PRO A 75 9.40 -1.16 -20.63
CA PRO A 75 8.67 -1.60 -21.81
C PRO A 75 7.43 -2.44 -21.43
N ALA A 76 6.53 -2.60 -22.39
CA ALA A 76 5.40 -3.51 -22.32
C ALA A 76 5.86 -4.93 -21.95
N ASN A 77 4.95 -5.71 -21.35
CA ASN A 77 5.21 -7.05 -20.84
C ASN A 77 6.23 -7.12 -19.69
N THR A 78 6.38 -6.03 -18.94
CA THR A 78 7.22 -5.99 -17.73
C THR A 78 6.37 -6.17 -16.47
N LEU A 79 6.76 -7.13 -15.63
CA LEU A 79 6.19 -7.33 -14.30
C LEU A 79 7.00 -6.58 -13.25
N VAL A 80 6.40 -5.57 -12.62
CA VAL A 80 6.98 -4.85 -11.47
C VAL A 80 6.32 -5.37 -10.19
N ILE A 81 7.14 -5.84 -9.25
CA ILE A 81 6.71 -6.35 -7.93
C ILE A 81 7.31 -5.46 -6.85
N ALA A 82 6.51 -5.06 -5.85
CA ALA A 82 6.99 -4.24 -4.74
C ALA A 82 6.45 -4.68 -3.38
N ASP A 83 7.31 -4.58 -2.35
CA ASP A 83 6.83 -4.51 -0.98
C ASP A 83 6.24 -3.12 -0.71
N THR A 84 4.92 -3.06 -0.67
CA THR A 84 4.14 -1.83 -0.52
C THR A 84 4.00 -1.36 0.92
N SER A 85 4.75 -1.94 1.86
CA SER A 85 5.04 -1.31 3.16
C SER A 85 5.94 -0.08 2.99
N GLY A 86 6.79 -0.06 1.96
CA GLY A 86 7.57 1.11 1.57
C GLY A 86 6.74 2.21 0.90
N PHE A 87 7.28 3.42 0.89
CA PHE A 87 6.67 4.56 0.22
C PHE A 87 6.71 4.38 -1.29
N HIS A 88 5.57 4.56 -1.92
CA HIS A 88 5.39 4.39 -3.35
C HIS A 88 4.28 5.29 -3.85
N ARG A 89 4.32 5.63 -5.14
CA ARG A 89 3.26 6.35 -5.82
C ARG A 89 3.18 6.01 -7.30
N ARG A 90 2.09 6.43 -7.92
CA ARG A 90 2.09 6.65 -9.37
C ARG A 90 2.80 7.99 -9.62
N GLY A 91 3.75 8.00 -10.55
CA GLY A 91 4.39 9.22 -11.04
C GLY A 91 3.40 10.11 -11.79
N GLU A 92 3.86 11.29 -12.17
CA GLU A 92 3.07 12.24 -12.95
C GLU A 92 2.75 11.66 -14.33
N ALA A 93 1.57 11.97 -14.84
CA ALA A 93 1.09 11.51 -16.13
C ALA A 93 0.64 12.70 -16.97
N ALA A 94 0.97 12.70 -18.27
CA ALA A 94 0.44 13.67 -19.21
C ALA A 94 -1.09 13.52 -19.32
N ALA A 95 -1.80 14.62 -19.58
CA ALA A 95 -3.26 14.68 -19.56
C ALA A 95 -3.92 13.64 -20.51
N ASP A 96 -3.31 13.41 -21.67
CA ASP A 96 -3.82 12.50 -22.71
C ASP A 96 -3.10 11.13 -22.70
N SER A 97 -2.49 10.74 -21.58
CA SER A 97 -1.78 9.47 -21.46
C SER A 97 -2.60 8.38 -20.76
N SER A 98 -2.42 7.13 -21.20
CA SER A 98 -2.94 5.95 -20.52
C SER A 98 -1.81 5.03 -20.05
N ARG A 99 -2.12 4.21 -19.06
CA ARG A 99 -1.28 3.09 -18.64
C ARG A 99 -2.14 1.90 -18.24
N LEU A 100 -2.11 0.85 -19.05
CA LEU A 100 -2.80 -0.41 -18.80
C LEU A 100 -1.89 -1.41 -18.08
N SER A 101 -2.41 -2.00 -17.00
CA SER A 101 -1.71 -3.04 -16.26
C SER A 101 -2.67 -4.08 -15.67
N VAL A 102 -2.22 -5.32 -15.58
CA VAL A 102 -2.85 -6.32 -14.70
C VAL A 102 -2.31 -6.11 -13.28
N TYR A 103 -3.22 -5.94 -12.32
CA TYR A 103 -2.88 -5.68 -10.93
C TYR A 103 -2.96 -6.96 -10.09
N PHE A 104 -1.96 -7.16 -9.24
CA PHE A 104 -1.90 -8.26 -8.29
C PHE A 104 -1.68 -7.72 -6.88
N SER A 105 -2.27 -8.40 -5.89
CA SER A 105 -1.98 -8.13 -4.48
C SER A 105 -1.90 -9.41 -3.69
N SER A 106 -0.88 -9.50 -2.83
CA SER A 106 -0.76 -10.57 -1.85
C SER A 106 -0.53 -9.94 -0.47
N ARG A 107 -1.31 -10.40 0.50
CA ARG A 107 -1.22 -10.00 1.90
C ARG A 107 -1.33 -11.24 2.76
N LEU A 108 -0.50 -11.32 3.80
CA LEU A 108 -0.72 -12.29 4.86
C LEU A 108 -1.99 -11.93 5.61
N ASN A 109 -2.68 -12.95 6.09
CA ASN A 109 -3.84 -12.77 6.94
C ASN A 109 -3.40 -12.07 8.25
N PRO A 110 -3.93 -10.88 8.56
CA PRO A 110 -3.46 -10.06 9.70
C PRO A 110 -3.76 -10.70 11.07
N TYR A 111 -4.57 -11.76 11.11
CA TYR A 111 -4.91 -12.49 12.33
C TYR A 111 -4.03 -13.72 12.57
N ILE A 112 -3.06 -14.00 11.71
CA ILE A 112 -2.09 -15.08 11.94
C ILE A 112 -0.86 -14.48 12.63
N PRO A 113 -0.59 -14.84 13.90
CA PRO A 113 0.46 -14.21 14.70
C PRO A 113 1.89 -14.55 14.24
N PHE A 114 2.04 -15.57 13.39
CA PHE A 114 3.33 -16.03 12.85
C PHE A 114 3.20 -16.20 11.33
N PRO A 115 4.29 -16.01 10.54
CA PRO A 115 4.29 -16.30 9.12
C PRO A 115 4.33 -17.83 8.91
N LEU A 116 3.26 -18.50 9.32
CA LEU A 116 3.06 -19.91 9.05
C LEU A 116 2.83 -20.10 7.55
N PRO A 117 3.30 -21.21 6.95
CA PRO A 117 2.90 -21.56 5.60
C PRO A 117 1.37 -21.58 5.51
N ASP A 118 0.84 -21.26 4.32
CA ASP A 118 -0.59 -21.16 4.05
C ASP A 118 -1.31 -22.45 4.49
N PHE A 119 -1.84 -22.42 5.70
CA PHE A 119 -2.51 -23.56 6.31
C PHE A 119 -4.00 -23.28 6.19
N GLU A 120 -4.59 -23.84 5.14
CA GLU A 120 -5.95 -23.57 4.72
C GLU A 120 -7.00 -23.66 5.84
N PRO A 121 -6.90 -24.59 6.82
CA PRO A 121 -7.81 -24.61 7.97
C PRO A 121 -7.78 -23.34 8.82
N ILE A 122 -6.61 -22.72 9.04
CA ILE A 122 -6.46 -21.48 9.83
C ILE A 122 -7.05 -20.29 9.05
N ASN A 123 -6.74 -20.21 7.75
CA ASN A 123 -7.30 -19.16 6.87
C ASN A 123 -8.84 -19.22 6.85
N ARG A 124 -9.40 -20.40 6.63
CA ARG A 124 -10.85 -20.63 6.60
C ARG A 124 -11.52 -20.31 7.93
N PHE A 125 -10.84 -20.56 9.06
CA PHE A 125 -11.34 -20.18 10.38
C PHE A 125 -11.38 -18.65 10.54
N ALA A 126 -10.28 -17.96 10.23
CA ALA A 126 -10.19 -16.50 10.32
C ALA A 126 -11.22 -15.80 9.40
N GLU A 127 -11.36 -16.27 8.15
CA GLU A 127 -12.36 -15.78 7.19
C GLU A 127 -13.78 -15.88 7.75
N LYS A 128 -14.14 -17.01 8.37
CA LYS A 128 -15.45 -17.19 9.01
C LYS A 128 -15.68 -16.19 10.14
N GLN A 129 -14.65 -15.83 10.92
CA GLN A 129 -14.80 -14.85 11.99
C GLN A 129 -15.01 -13.44 11.43
N VAL A 130 -14.25 -13.05 10.40
CA VAL A 130 -14.44 -11.77 9.71
C VAL A 130 -15.84 -11.69 9.11
N ALA A 131 -16.29 -12.75 8.42
CA ALA A 131 -17.63 -12.79 7.83
C ALA A 131 -18.75 -12.63 8.87
N LYS A 132 -18.63 -13.29 10.04
CA LYS A 132 -19.57 -13.12 11.16
C LYS A 132 -19.58 -11.69 11.70
N GLN A 133 -18.42 -11.06 11.81
CA GLN A 133 -18.31 -9.69 12.31
C GLN A 133 -18.83 -8.65 11.32
N VAL A 134 -18.59 -8.84 10.02
CA VAL A 134 -19.20 -8.02 8.96
C VAL A 134 -20.72 -8.15 9.01
N ALA A 135 -21.25 -9.38 9.07
CA ALA A 135 -22.69 -9.62 9.16
C ALA A 135 -23.33 -8.94 10.38
N SER A 136 -22.72 -9.04 11.56
CA SER A 136 -23.25 -8.42 12.78
C SER A 136 -23.17 -6.89 12.77
N THR A 137 -22.19 -6.32 12.07
CA THR A 137 -22.05 -4.86 11.89
C THR A 137 -23.09 -4.32 10.90
N THR A 138 -23.38 -5.06 9.83
CA THR A 138 -24.43 -4.70 8.85
C THR A 138 -25.82 -4.74 9.46
N THR A 139 -26.15 -5.74 10.29
CA THR A 139 -27.45 -5.82 10.98
C THR A 139 -27.67 -4.69 11.98
N ARG A 140 -26.60 -4.19 12.63
CA ARG A 140 -26.67 -3.02 13.54
C ARG A 140 -26.86 -1.69 12.81
N ALA A 141 -26.41 -1.59 11.56
CA ALA A 141 -26.61 -0.39 10.75
C ALA A 141 -28.04 -0.26 10.22
N THR A 142 -28.73 -1.38 9.99
CA THR A 142 -30.12 -1.42 9.50
C THR A 142 -31.18 -1.39 10.60
N SER A 143 -30.79 -1.47 11.88
CA SER A 143 -31.70 -1.48 13.02
C SER A 143 -31.79 -0.12 13.74
N ASN A 144 -31.23 0.93 13.15
CA ASN A 144 -31.21 2.30 13.68
C ASN A 144 -31.93 3.31 12.74
N GLU A 145 -32.74 2.80 11.80
CA GLU A 145 -33.82 3.54 11.12
C GLU A 145 -35.17 3.10 11.71
#